data_AF-A0AAE9UM73-F1
#
_entry.id   AF-A0AAE9UM73-F1
#
_cell.length_a   1.000
_cell.length_b   1.000
_cell.length_c   1.000
_cell.angle_alpha   90.00
_cell.angle_beta   90.00
_cell.angle_gamma   90.00
#
_symmetry.space_group_name_H-M   'P 1'
#
loop_
_entity.id
_entity.type
_entity.pdbx_description
1 polymer ?
#
loop_
_entity_poly.entity_id
_entity_poly.type
_entity_poly.pdbx_seq_one_letter_code
_entity_poly.pdbx_strand_id
1 'polypeptide(L)' 'MNELQPTITILEIRAKNKMTQAEFGDSIGVSAQSVSSWERDICSISPRNLIKICHKYGVSSVDLLGA' A
#
# COMPACT_ATOMS: atom_id res chain seq x y z
N MET A 1 -15.07 15.27 -9.85
CA MET A 1 -14.17 14.40 -9.07
C MET A 1 -13.40 13.58 -10.09
N ASN A 2 -12.07 13.59 -10.04
CA ASN A 2 -11.26 12.88 -11.03
C ASN A 2 -11.36 11.39 -10.70
N GLU A 3 -12.05 10.60 -11.53
CA GLU A 3 -12.36 9.17 -11.28
C GLU A 3 -11.13 8.24 -11.31
N LEU A 4 -9.93 8.81 -11.37
CA LEU A 4 -8.65 8.13 -11.63
C LEU A 4 -7.68 8.25 -10.44
N GLN A 5 -8.16 8.47 -9.21
CA GLN A 5 -7.29 8.66 -8.04
C GLN A 5 -7.47 7.53 -7.02
N PRO A 6 -6.39 7.15 -6.29
CA PRO A 6 -6.49 6.23 -5.16
C PRO A 6 -7.48 6.74 -4.11
N THR A 7 -8.29 5.83 -3.57
CA THR A 7 -9.21 6.10 -2.46
C THR A 7 -8.56 5.86 -1.10
N ILE A 8 -7.43 5.13 -1.07
CA ILE A 8 -6.63 4.88 0.14
C ILE A 8 -5.15 4.72 -0.21
N THR A 9 -4.29 5.23 0.65
CA THR A 9 -2.83 5.09 0.54
C THR A 9 -2.27 3.99 1.45
N ILE A 10 -1.03 3.56 1.18
CA ILE A 10 -0.27 2.66 2.08
C ILE A 10 -0.13 3.27 3.48
N LEU A 11 0.13 4.58 3.56
CA LEU A 11 0.25 5.31 4.81
C LEU A 11 -1.03 5.24 5.64
N GLU A 12 -2.20 5.40 5.01
CA GLU A 12 -3.49 5.33 5.69
C GLU A 12 -3.83 3.93 6.17
N ILE A 13 -3.57 2.89 5.37
CA ILE A 13 -3.73 1.49 5.79
C ILE A 13 -2.85 1.24 7.02
N ARG A 14 -1.60 1.68 6.97
CA ARG A 14 -0.64 1.51 8.07
C ARG A 14 -1.07 2.27 9.33
N ALA A 15 -1.51 3.51 9.20
CA ALA A 15 -1.97 4.34 10.32
C ALA A 15 -3.22 3.76 11.00
N LYS A 16 -4.19 3.26 10.22
CA LYS A 16 -5.39 2.56 10.73
C LYS A 16 -5.04 1.33 11.57
N ASN A 17 -3.96 0.64 11.19
CA ASN A 17 -3.45 -0.54 11.91
C ASN A 17 -2.40 -0.20 12.99
N LYS A 18 -2.07 1.08 13.22
CA LYS A 18 -1.07 1.55 14.18
C LYS A 18 0.32 0.93 13.98
N MET A 19 0.71 0.72 12.72
CA MET A 19 1.97 0.07 12.37
C MET A 19 3.06 1.09 11.99
N THR A 20 4.31 0.73 12.23
CA THR A 20 5.51 1.30 11.61
C THR A 20 5.69 0.77 10.19
N GLN A 21 6.55 1.42 9.38
CA GLN A 21 6.84 0.94 8.01
C GLN A 21 7.44 -0.47 8.01
N ALA A 22 8.22 -0.82 9.04
CA ALA A 22 8.78 -2.15 9.22
C ALA A 22 7.68 -3.19 9.50
N GLU A 23 6.79 -2.93 10.46
CA GLU A 23 5.69 -3.86 10.79
C GLU A 23 4.74 -4.06 9.61
N PHE A 24 4.43 -2.99 8.87
CA PHE A 24 3.65 -3.11 7.64
C PHE A 24 4.40 -3.94 6.59
N GLY A 25 5.69 -3.69 6.39
CA GLY A 25 6.53 -4.45 5.47
C GLY A 25 6.55 -5.94 5.79
N ASP A 26 6.79 -6.28 7.06
CA ASP A 26 6.83 -7.66 7.55
C ASP A 26 5.49 -8.38 7.33
N SER A 27 4.37 -7.67 7.52
CA SER A 27 3.02 -8.23 7.32
C SER A 27 2.72 -8.75 5.90
N ILE A 28 3.46 -8.26 4.90
CA ILE A 28 3.35 -8.62 3.48
C ILE A 28 4.68 -9.13 2.90
N GLY A 29 5.70 -9.32 3.74
CA GLY A 29 7.02 -9.83 3.37
C GLY A 29 7.80 -8.91 2.42
N VAL A 30 7.90 -7.62 2.74
CA VAL A 30 8.75 -6.63 2.05
C VAL A 30 9.52 -5.78 3.07
N SER A 31 10.57 -5.08 2.63
CA SER A 31 11.34 -4.22 3.52
C SER A 31 10.60 -2.92 3.85
N ALA A 32 10.90 -2.34 5.02
CA ALA A 32 10.45 -0.98 5.40
C ALA A 32 10.81 0.07 4.35
N GLN A 33 11.95 -0.10 3.65
CA GLN A 33 12.38 0.79 2.57
C GLN A 33 11.44 0.72 1.36
N SER A 34 10.94 -0.48 1.02
CA SER A 34 9.93 -0.63 -0.05
C SER A 34 8.66 0.16 0.31
N VAL A 35 8.21 0.03 1.56
CA VAL A 35 7.04 0.77 2.09
C VAL A 35 7.28 2.27 2.04
N SER A 36 8.45 2.74 2.49
CA SER A 36 8.82 4.15 2.44
C SER A 36 8.83 4.70 1.01
N SER A 37 9.36 3.94 0.05
CA SER A 37 9.35 4.32 -1.37
C SER A 37 7.92 4.41 -1.92
N TRP A 38 7.00 3.53 -1.51
CA TRP A 38 5.60 3.59 -1.93
C TRP A 38 4.85 4.77 -1.30
N GLU A 39 5.06 5.05 -0.02
CA GLU A 39 4.45 6.19 0.67
C GLU A 39 4.93 7.56 0.15
N ARG A 40 6.05 7.57 -0.60
CA ARG A 40 6.68 8.76 -1.17
C ARG A 40 6.58 8.81 -2.69
N ASP A 41 5.83 7.89 -3.31
CA ASP A 41 5.69 7.76 -4.76
C ASP A 41 7.04 7.64 -5.53
N ILE A 42 8.07 7.08 -4.89
CA ILE A 42 9.40 6.89 -5.50
C ILE A 42 9.38 5.69 -6.46
N CYS A 43 8.64 4.64 -6.13
CA CYS A 43 8.56 3.41 -6.92
C CYS A 43 7.13 2.87 -6.94
N SER A 44 6.75 2.25 -8.04
CA SER A 44 5.48 1.54 -8.17
C SER A 44 5.47 0.22 -7.39
N ILE A 45 4.32 -0.16 -6.86
CA ILE A 45 4.09 -1.47 -6.24
C ILE A 45 4.02 -2.54 -7.34
N SER A 46 4.79 -3.63 -7.20
CA SER A 46 4.72 -4.74 -8.15
C SER A 46 3.37 -5.48 -8.05
N PRO A 47 2.87 -6.12 -9.12
CA PRO A 47 1.60 -6.86 -9.08
C PRO A 47 1.55 -7.92 -7.96
N ARG A 48 2.66 -8.61 -7.71
CA ARG A 48 2.78 -9.60 -6.62
C ARG A 48 2.55 -8.96 -5.25
N ASN A 49 3.15 -7.80 -4.98
CA ASN A 49 2.99 -7.12 -3.71
C ASN A 49 1.61 -6.48 -3.57
N LEU A 50 1.05 -5.97 -4.67
CA LEU A 50 -0.30 -5.44 -4.71
C LEU A 50 -1.32 -6.51 -4.29
N ILE A 51 -1.25 -7.71 -4.85
CA ILE A 51 -2.13 -8.83 -4.47
C ILE A 51 -2.03 -9.14 -2.96
N LYS A 52 -0.82 -9.15 -2.39
CA LYS A 52 -0.64 -9.38 -0.95
C LYS A 52 -1.32 -8.30 -0.11
N ILE A 53 -1.14 -7.03 -0.48
CA ILE A 53 -1.75 -5.89 0.23
C ILE A 53 -3.27 -5.98 0.14
N CYS A 54 -3.81 -6.19 -1.07
CA CYS A 54 -5.25 -6.33 -1.30
C CYS A 54 -5.86 -7.43 -0.45
N HIS A 55 -5.27 -8.64 -0.46
CA HIS A 55 -5.76 -9.77 0.30
C HIS A 55 -5.60 -9.58 1.81
N LYS A 56 -4.52 -8.96 2.27
CA LYS A 56 -4.24 -8.76 3.70
C LYS A 56 -5.13 -7.71 4.34
N TYR A 57 -5.42 -6.63 3.61
CA TYR A 57 -6.08 -5.44 4.15
C TYR A 57 -7.50 -5.24 3.62
N GLY A 58 -8.01 -6.13 2.77
CA GLY A 58 -9.38 -6.07 2.25
C GLY A 58 -9.63 -4.85 1.35
N VAL A 59 -8.59 -4.42 0.62
CA VAL A 59 -8.65 -3.31 -0.35
C VAL A 59 -8.50 -3.86 -1.77
N SER A 60 -8.97 -3.12 -2.77
CA SER A 60 -8.75 -3.46 -4.18
C SER A 60 -7.55 -2.74 -4.77
N SER A 61 -7.10 -3.16 -5.95
CA SER A 61 -6.08 -2.44 -6.71
C SER A 61 -6.57 -1.06 -7.16
N VAL A 62 -7.87 -0.91 -7.43
CA VAL A 62 -8.47 0.38 -7.80
C VAL A 62 -8.41 1.35 -6.62
N ASP A 63 -8.61 0.85 -5.39
CA ASP A 63 -8.50 1.69 -4.19
C ASP A 63 -7.08 2.24 -4.00
N LEU A 64 -6.05 1.45 -4.34
CA LEU A 64 -4.64 1.81 -4.17
C LEU A 64 -4.03 2.58 -5.34
N LEU A 65 -4.51 2.37 -6.57
CA LEU A 65 -3.88 2.90 -7.79
C LEU A 65 -4.77 3.89 -8.55
N GLY A 66 -6.08 3.92 -8.30
CA GLY A 66 -7.06 4.60 -9.15
C GLY A 66 -7.51 3.74 -10.35
N ALA A 67 -8.58 4.18 -11.03
CA ALA A 67 -9.03 3.64 -12.32
C ALA A 67 -8.40 4.40 -13.50
#